data_AF-A0AAP5Z1V1-F1
#
_entry.id   AF-A0AAP5Z1V1-F1
#
_cell.length_a   1.000
_cell.length_b   1.000
_cell.length_c   1.000
_cell.angle_alpha   90.00
_cell.angle_beta   90.00
_cell.angle_gamma   90.00
#
_symmetry.space_group_name_H-M   'P 1'
#
loop_
_entity.id
_entity.type
_entity.pdbx_description
1 polymer ?
#
loop_
_entity_poly.entity_id
_entity_poly.type
_entity_poly.pdbx_seq_one_letter_code
_entity_poly.pdbx_strand_id
1 'polypeptide(L)'
;FRPSLNKWLLELPAGTRAGDEDPLCCAQRELEEETGFSADKFTPLGQVTPLAGFCDEIQYLFVAEHLAKTNRYECDDDEVIEVVTLSREQLEEKIIDGTITDAKTIACLSKARLCGYI
;
A
#
# COMPACT_ATOMS: atom_id res chain seq x y z
N PHE A 1 -12.04 4.33 4.29
CA PHE A 1 -12.85 3.75 5.39
C PHE A 1 -12.93 2.25 5.20
N ARG A 2 -12.79 1.43 6.25
CA ARG A 2 -12.90 -0.04 6.15
C ARG A 2 -14.22 -0.52 6.76
N PRO A 3 -15.22 -0.93 5.94
CA PRO A 3 -16.54 -1.34 6.45
C PRO A 3 -16.49 -2.50 7.44
N SER A 4 -15.62 -3.49 7.20
CA SER A 4 -15.45 -4.67 8.08
C SER A 4 -15.03 -4.33 9.51
N LEU A 5 -14.37 -3.18 9.70
CA LEU A 5 -13.91 -2.69 10.99
C LEU A 5 -14.67 -1.45 11.48
N ASN A 6 -15.58 -0.92 10.65
CA ASN A 6 -16.34 0.30 10.87
C ASN A 6 -15.45 1.48 11.34
N LYS A 7 -14.28 1.66 10.71
CA LYS A 7 -13.31 2.71 11.06
C LYS A 7 -12.48 3.18 9.88
N TRP A 8 -11.85 4.35 10.05
CA TRP A 8 -10.78 4.82 9.17
C TRP A 8 -9.45 4.18 9.56
N LEU A 9 -8.67 3.81 8.56
CA LEU A 9 -7.31 3.32 8.71
C LEU A 9 -6.39 4.16 7.82
N LEU A 10 -5.15 4.34 8.30
CA LEU A 10 -4.06 4.81 7.46
C LEU A 10 -3.33 3.58 6.91
N GLU A 11 -3.29 3.48 5.59
CA GLU A 11 -2.75 2.34 4.85
C GLU A 11 -1.93 2.85 3.66
N LEU A 12 -0.92 2.08 3.25
CA LEU A 12 -0.34 2.22 1.92
C LEU A 12 -1.35 1.76 0.86
N PRO A 13 -1.28 2.32 -0.37
CA PRO A 13 -2.15 1.91 -1.45
C PRO A 13 -1.96 0.42 -1.77
N ALA A 14 -3.07 -0.29 -1.97
CA ALA A 14 -3.09 -1.71 -2.23
C ALA A 14 -4.49 -2.17 -2.65
N GLY A 15 -4.55 -2.98 -3.71
CA GLY A 15 -5.76 -3.69 -4.08
C GLY A 15 -5.48 -5.12 -4.55
N THR A 16 -6.51 -5.72 -5.14
CA THR A 16 -6.52 -7.14 -5.48
C THR A 16 -6.21 -7.32 -6.95
N ARG A 17 -5.38 -8.32 -7.26
CA ARG A 17 -5.04 -8.68 -8.64
C ARG A 17 -6.28 -9.09 -9.41
N ALA A 18 -6.44 -8.56 -10.62
CA ALA A 18 -7.49 -8.99 -11.54
C ALA A 18 -7.12 -10.35 -12.18
N GLY A 19 -7.54 -11.46 -11.55
CA GLY A 19 -7.21 -12.81 -12.01
C GLY A 19 -5.71 -13.07 -11.94
N ASP A 20 -5.09 -13.39 -13.08
CA ASP A 20 -3.66 -13.69 -13.18
C ASP A 20 -2.78 -12.44 -13.45
N GLU A 21 -3.32 -11.23 -13.28
CA GLU A 21 -2.60 -9.96 -13.43
C GLU A 21 -1.21 -9.99 -12.77
N ASP A 22 -0.17 -9.50 -13.44
CA ASP A 22 1.16 -9.43 -12.84
C ASP A 22 1.14 -8.56 -11.58
N PRO A 23 1.76 -8.99 -10.44
CA PRO A 23 1.72 -8.20 -9.21
C PRO A 23 2.25 -6.77 -9.36
N LEU A 24 3.23 -6.53 -10.24
CA LEU A 24 3.72 -5.19 -10.53
C LEU A 24 2.67 -4.37 -11.28
N CYS A 25 1.98 -4.95 -12.26
CA CYS A 25 0.90 -4.27 -12.97
C CYS A 25 -0.22 -3.87 -12.02
N CYS A 26 -0.61 -4.77 -11.11
CA CYS A 26 -1.58 -4.46 -10.05
C CYS A 26 -1.07 -3.31 -9.16
N ALA A 27 0.16 -3.37 -8.66
CA ALA A 27 0.70 -2.31 -7.80
C ALA A 27 0.78 -0.94 -8.50
N GLN A 28 1.10 -0.92 -9.79
CA GLN A 28 1.12 0.31 -10.61
C GLN A 28 -0.27 0.90 -10.77
N ARG A 29 -1.25 0.04 -11.09
CA ARG A 29 -2.65 0.43 -11.29
C ARG A 29 -3.27 0.97 -10.00
N GLU A 30 -3.13 0.24 -8.90
CA GLU A 30 -3.67 0.62 -7.58
C GLU A 30 -3.04 1.90 -7.04
N LEU A 31 -1.72 2.09 -7.21
CA LEU A 31 -1.07 3.35 -6.85
C LEU A 31 -1.72 4.54 -7.60
N GLU A 32 -1.96 4.37 -8.90
CA GLU A 32 -2.57 5.41 -9.72
C GLU A 32 -4.03 5.65 -9.30
N GLU A 33 -4.85 4.61 -9.26
CA GLU A 33 -6.28 4.65 -8.94
C GLU A 33 -6.57 5.25 -7.55
N GLU A 34 -5.83 4.81 -6.52
CA GLU A 34 -6.07 5.20 -5.13
C GLU A 34 -5.37 6.49 -4.70
N THR A 35 -4.35 6.95 -5.43
CA THR A 35 -3.55 8.13 -5.01
C THR A 35 -3.41 9.23 -6.05
N GLY A 36 -3.67 8.96 -7.33
CA GLY A 36 -3.42 9.89 -8.42
C GLY A 36 -1.93 10.09 -8.73
N PHE A 37 -1.09 9.12 -8.38
CA PHE A 37 0.34 9.13 -8.69
C PHE A 37 0.74 7.90 -9.50
N SER A 38 1.65 8.09 -10.46
CA SER A 38 2.42 7.03 -11.09
C SER A 38 3.85 7.06 -10.58
N ALA A 39 4.64 6.04 -10.89
CA ALA A 39 6.07 6.01 -10.60
C ALA A 39 6.86 5.44 -11.78
N ASP A 40 8.07 5.95 -12.01
CA ASP A 40 8.93 5.47 -13.10
C ASP A 40 9.68 4.19 -12.72
N LYS A 41 9.80 3.91 -11.43
CA LYS A 41 10.54 2.75 -10.93
C LYS A 41 9.79 2.08 -9.78
N PHE A 42 9.64 0.78 -9.90
CA PHE A 42 9.11 -0.09 -8.85
C PHE A 42 10.16 -1.15 -8.51
N THR A 43 10.54 -1.19 -7.24
CA THR A 43 11.51 -2.16 -6.75
C THR A 43 10.80 -3.20 -5.86
N PRO A 44 10.83 -4.50 -6.19
CA PRO A 44 10.13 -5.51 -5.42
C PRO A 44 10.80 -5.72 -4.05
N LEU A 45 9.99 -5.77 -3.00
CA LEU A 45 10.40 -6.15 -1.65
C LEU A 45 10.09 -7.64 -1.36
N GLY A 46 9.47 -8.35 -2.31
CA GLY A 46 8.98 -9.70 -2.13
C GLY A 46 7.55 -9.71 -1.58
N GLN A 47 7.20 -10.73 -0.81
CA GLN A 47 5.83 -10.95 -0.34
C GLN A 47 5.71 -11.06 1.18
N VAL A 48 4.48 -10.95 1.67
CA VAL A 48 4.07 -11.28 3.04
C VAL A 48 2.78 -12.09 3.04
N THR A 49 2.58 -12.88 4.09
CA THR A 49 1.36 -13.65 4.33
C THR A 49 0.64 -13.02 5.53
N PRO A 50 -0.37 -12.15 5.30
CA PRO A 50 -0.94 -11.33 6.35
C PRO A 50 -1.59 -12.15 7.47
N LEU A 51 -2.21 -13.29 7.14
CA LEU A 51 -2.98 -14.07 8.11
C LEU A 51 -2.94 -15.58 7.80
N ALA A 52 -1.76 -16.19 7.95
CA ALA A 52 -1.50 -17.60 7.60
C ALA A 52 -2.43 -18.64 8.27
N GLY A 53 -3.06 -18.29 9.40
CA GLY A 53 -4.03 -19.16 10.09
C GLY A 53 -5.47 -19.02 9.61
N PHE A 54 -5.74 -18.12 8.65
CA PHE A 54 -7.10 -17.73 8.26
C PHE A 54 -7.32 -17.77 6.75
N CYS A 55 -6.37 -17.24 5.97
CA CYS A 55 -6.46 -17.18 4.51
C CYS A 55 -5.14 -17.55 3.87
N ASP A 56 -5.20 -17.91 2.59
CA ASP A 56 -4.07 -18.17 1.71
C ASP A 56 -3.60 -16.91 0.95
N GLU A 57 -4.04 -15.73 1.40
CA GLU A 57 -3.67 -14.45 0.79
C GLU A 57 -2.15 -14.25 0.82
N ILE A 58 -1.61 -13.77 -0.31
CA ILE A 58 -0.23 -13.35 -0.47
C ILE A 58 -0.23 -11.92 -0.97
N GLN A 59 0.45 -11.03 -0.23
CA GLN A 59 0.59 -9.62 -0.59
C GLN A 59 2.00 -9.38 -1.10
N TYR A 60 2.10 -8.89 -2.34
CA TYR A 60 3.37 -8.49 -2.96
C TYR A 60 3.64 -7.02 -2.67
N LEU A 61 4.87 -6.69 -2.27
CA LEU A 61 5.23 -5.38 -1.77
C LEU A 61 6.27 -4.74 -2.70
N PHE A 62 6.14 -3.43 -2.92
CA PHE A 62 7.01 -2.67 -3.81
C PHE A 62 7.37 -1.32 -3.20
N VAL A 63 8.57 -0.82 -3.54
CA VAL A 63 8.93 0.59 -3.37
C VAL A 63 8.75 1.27 -4.71
N ALA A 64 7.90 2.31 -4.73
CA ALA A 64 7.69 3.17 -5.90
C ALA A 64 8.56 4.44 -5.77
N GLU A 65 9.37 4.73 -6.79
CA GLU A 65 10.30 5.86 -6.82
C GLU A 65 10.02 6.76 -8.02
N HIS A 66 10.39 8.04 -7.89
CA HIS A 66 10.14 9.07 -8.91
C HIS A 66 8.65 9.23 -9.20
N LEU A 67 7.88 9.53 -8.15
CA LEU A 67 6.44 9.72 -8.26
C LEU A 67 6.11 10.95 -9.11
N ALA A 68 5.13 10.79 -10.00
CA ALA A 68 4.57 11.85 -10.82
C ALA A 68 3.05 11.87 -10.64
N LYS A 69 2.45 13.07 -10.57
CA LYS A 69 0.99 13.19 -10.51
C LYS A 69 0.39 12.79 -11.84
N THR A 70 -0.71 12.06 -11.78
CA THR A 70 -1.54 11.72 -12.94
C THR A 70 -2.89 12.43 -12.80
N ASN A 71 -3.68 12.39 -13.87
CA ASN A 71 -5.07 12.86 -13.85
C ASN A 71 -6.05 11.73 -13.54
N ARG A 72 -5.55 10.54 -13.21
CA ARG A 72 -6.35 9.35 -12.98
C ARG A 72 -6.42 9.11 -11.48
N TYR A 73 -7.56 9.49 -10.91
CA TYR A 73 -7.95 9.15 -9.54
C TYR A 73 -9.36 8.59 -9.67
N GLU A 74 -9.46 7.28 -9.60
CA GLU A 74 -10.67 6.52 -9.92
C GLU A 74 -10.71 5.33 -8.97
N CYS A 75 -11.14 5.59 -7.74
CA CYS A 75 -11.42 4.52 -6.78
C CYS A 75 -12.70 3.81 -7.20
N ASP A 76 -12.81 2.52 -6.84
CA ASP A 76 -14.04 1.76 -7.04
C ASP A 76 -15.21 2.41 -6.28
N ASP A 77 -16.45 2.20 -6.75
CA ASP A 77 -17.67 2.81 -6.18
C ASP A 77 -17.85 2.53 -4.67
N ASP A 78 -17.27 1.43 -4.18
CA ASP A 78 -17.35 0.98 -2.80
C ASP A 78 -16.18 1.47 -1.92
N GLU A 79 -15.24 2.22 -2.51
CA GLU A 79 -14.05 2.72 -1.84
C GLU A 79 -14.19 4.19 -1.45
N VAL A 80 -13.82 4.48 -0.20
CA VAL A 80 -13.78 5.84 0.32
C VAL A 80 -12.37 6.10 0.84
N ILE A 81 -11.58 6.82 0.05
CA ILE A 81 -10.16 7.05 0.28
C ILE A 81 -9.90 8.56 0.40
N GLU A 82 -9.03 8.93 1.34
CA GLU A 82 -8.46 10.28 1.43
C GLU A 82 -6.93 10.13 1.34
N VAL A 83 -6.34 10.78 0.35
CA VAL A 83 -4.89 10.70 0.12
C VAL A 83 -4.18 11.64 1.08
N VAL A 84 -3.29 11.09 1.90
CA VAL A 84 -2.40 11.85 2.77
C VAL A 84 -0.95 11.55 2.45
N THR A 85 -0.08 12.56 2.53
CA THR A 85 1.36 12.39 2.40
C THR A 85 2.00 12.51 3.78
N LEU A 86 2.84 11.53 4.13
CA LEU A 86 3.56 11.48 5.39
C LEU A 86 5.06 11.35 5.10
N SER A 87 5.90 11.98 5.91
CA SER A 87 7.33 11.66 5.93
C SER A 87 7.56 10.27 6.50
N ARG A 88 8.74 9.71 6.24
CA ARG A 88 9.15 8.42 6.83
C ARG A 88 9.06 8.47 8.36
N GLU A 89 9.54 9.55 8.97
CA GLU A 89 9.53 9.74 10.41
C GLU A 89 8.10 9.79 10.95
N GLN A 90 7.18 10.46 10.25
CA GLN A 90 5.76 10.47 10.63
C GLN A 90 5.10 9.09 10.51
N LEU A 91 5.46 8.30 9.49
CA LEU A 91 5.00 6.92 9.37
C LEU A 91 5.51 6.07 10.55
N GLU A 92 6.80 6.17 10.88
CA GLU A 92 7.40 5.46 12.01
C GLU A 92 6.74 5.85 13.34
N GLU A 93 6.56 7.15 13.60
CA GLU A 93 5.87 7.64 14.81
C GLU A 93 4.45 7.10 14.92
N LYS A 94 3.68 7.12 13.82
CA LYS A 94 2.30 6.62 13.78
C LYS A 94 2.21 5.10 13.94
N ILE A 95 3.24 4.36 13.54
CA ILE A 95 3.32 2.92 13.81
C ILE A 95 3.63 2.69 15.30
N ILE A 96 4.55 3.48 15.87
CA ILE A 96 4.95 3.38 17.28
C ILE A 96 3.78 3.70 18.21
N ASP A 97 3.00 4.74 17.92
CA ASP A 97 1.88 5.18 18.76
C ASP A 97 0.59 4.37 18.55
N GLY A 98 0.57 3.47 17.56
CA GLY A 98 -0.58 2.61 17.25
C GLY A 98 -1.67 3.27 16.41
N THR A 99 -1.44 4.45 15.85
CA THR A 99 -2.34 5.07 14.86
C THR A 99 -2.40 4.23 13.57
N ILE A 100 -1.24 3.75 13.09
CA ILE A 100 -1.14 2.79 12.00
C ILE A 100 -1.06 1.39 12.59
N THR A 101 -2.07 0.58 12.30
CA THR A 101 -2.17 -0.82 12.72
C THR A 101 -2.29 -1.79 11.56
N ASP A 102 -2.28 -1.27 10.33
CA ASP A 102 -2.36 -2.09 9.13
C ASP A 102 -1.06 -2.88 8.89
N ALA A 103 -1.18 -4.19 8.83
CA ALA A 103 -0.04 -5.11 8.84
C ALA A 103 0.84 -4.97 7.59
N LYS A 104 0.22 -4.82 6.40
CA LYS A 104 0.97 -4.67 5.14
C LYS A 104 1.75 -3.35 5.12
N THR A 105 1.17 -2.27 5.65
CA THR A 105 1.83 -0.97 5.77
C THR A 105 3.08 -1.06 6.64
N ILE A 106 2.96 -1.67 7.82
CA ILE A 106 4.08 -1.87 8.74
C ILE A 106 5.16 -2.77 8.11
N ALA A 107 4.76 -3.88 7.49
CA ALA A 107 5.68 -4.82 6.88
C ALA A 107 6.41 -4.23 5.66
N CYS A 108 5.72 -3.46 4.83
CA CYS A 108 6.29 -2.79 3.67
C CYS A 108 7.35 -1.76 4.11
N LEU A 109 7.03 -0.90 5.08
CA LEU A 109 7.99 0.06 5.64
C LEU A 109 9.22 -0.66 6.23
N SER A 110 9.01 -1.72 7.01
CA SER A 110 10.08 -2.51 7.61
C SER A 110 11.00 -3.12 6.54
N LYS A 111 10.44 -3.76 5.51
CA LYS A 111 11.22 -4.35 4.42
C LYS A 111 11.93 -3.29 3.58
N ALA A 112 11.28 -2.17 3.27
CA ALA A 112 11.91 -1.07 2.55
C ALA A 112 13.15 -0.55 3.30
N ARG A 113 13.04 -0.35 4.62
CA ARG A 113 14.13 0.10 5.48
C ARG A 113 15.25 -0.94 5.58
N LEU A 114 14.91 -2.21 5.82
CA LEU A 114 15.90 -3.29 5.92
C LEU A 114 16.65 -3.54 4.61
N CYS A 115 16.00 -3.25 3.47
CA CYS A 115 16.63 -3.31 2.15
C CYS A 115 17.35 -2.01 1.75
N GLY A 116 17.32 -0.96 2.58
CA GLY A 116 18.04 0.30 2.35
C GLY A 116 17.42 1.21 1.31
N TYR A 117 16.12 1.09 1.04
CA TYR A 117 15.40 2.02 0.16
C TYR A 117 14.94 3.28 0.88
N ILE A 118 14.82 3.21 2.21
CA ILE A 118 14.45 4.30 3.10
C ILE A 118 15.25 4.19 4.40
#